data_AF-A0A2V5VE62-F1
#
_entry.id   AF-A0A2V5VE62-F1
#
_cell.length_a   1.000
_cell.length_b   1.000
_cell.length_c   1.000
_cell.angle_alpha   90.00
_cell.angle_beta   90.00
_cell.angle_gamma   90.00
#
_symmetry.space_group_name_H-M   'P 1'
#
loop_
_entity.id
_entity.type
_entity.pdbx_description
1 polymer ?
#
loop_
_entity_poly.entity_id
_entity_poly.type
_entity_poly.pdbx_seq_one_letter_code
_entity_poly.pdbx_strand_id
1 'polypeptide(L)'
;MFHFEKVRSQLGLLALSLSILSGNSQTADNLGILGSHPKWAVLEKYQETITHDEFTRLIQDVYCTHGFAQDLIEINENTARILMNRKAQKFFTLRFAENDASCNPVPHLWRAAKSLPPAKPEKPLSGLRLALDPGHLGGKWAKIEERWFQVDSSQPVQEGDLVLKVARLLAPRLRQLGAKVFFVRNSNEPVTAKRPDDFRELARKILIKNGVPHPRPDVLDPNDPGKEQTIRWQSEILFYRYSEIRRRAVLVNTKLHPDLVLCLHFNAEGWGDPNNPALIDANHLHLLVNGSYLQDELEFDDERFEMIRRLLSRAYDEELPLADMIAAAMARETKLPPYEYPTTNSTTRVGSSGYVYARNLLATRLYRCPVVYCEPYVMNSRDAFARIQAGDYEGVRNVNGIERKSIFREYADSVVDGLVEYYSKARRSGD
;
A
#
# COMPACT_ATOMS: atom_id res chain seq x y z
N MET A 1 13.22 -6.41 12.74
CA MET A 1 14.59 -6.77 12.33
C MET A 1 15.18 -7.59 13.47
N PHE A 2 14.98 -8.91 13.46
CA PHE A 2 15.49 -9.78 14.51
C PHE A 2 16.41 -10.81 13.88
N HIS A 3 17.69 -10.74 14.25
CA HIS A 3 18.74 -11.69 13.93
C HIS A 3 18.53 -12.94 14.80
N PHE A 4 18.38 -14.10 14.18
CA PHE A 4 18.37 -15.38 14.88
C PHE A 4 19.54 -16.25 14.39
N GLU A 5 20.45 -16.56 15.32
CA GLU A 5 21.57 -17.47 15.11
C GLU A 5 21.09 -18.92 14.94
N LYS A 6 21.67 -19.62 13.96
CA LYS A 6 21.41 -21.04 13.65
C LYS A 6 22.20 -21.94 14.59
N VAL A 7 21.50 -22.81 15.32
CA VAL A 7 22.11 -24.01 15.94
C VAL A 7 21.90 -25.20 14.99
N ARG A 8 23.00 -25.77 14.50
CA ARG A 8 23.03 -27.01 13.71
C ARG A 8 22.92 -28.23 14.63
N SER A 9 22.02 -29.14 14.29
CA SER A 9 21.99 -30.52 14.81
C SER A 9 21.99 -31.47 13.60
N GLN A 10 22.99 -32.35 13.55
CA GLN A 10 23.11 -33.44 12.59
C GLN A 10 22.31 -34.65 13.12
N LEU A 11 21.53 -35.30 12.27
CA LEU A 11 21.11 -36.70 12.49
C LEU A 11 20.89 -37.44 11.16
N GLY A 12 21.30 -38.70 11.18
CA GLY A 12 21.57 -39.57 10.04
C GLY A 12 20.37 -39.97 9.18
N LEU A 13 20.68 -40.33 7.94
CA LEU A 13 19.79 -40.98 6.98
C LEU A 13 19.34 -42.35 7.49
N LEU A 14 18.05 -42.63 7.39
CA LEU A 14 17.54 -43.97 7.11
C LEU A 14 16.54 -43.89 5.96
N ALA A 15 16.88 -44.51 4.84
CA ALA A 15 16.02 -44.63 3.67
C ALA A 15 15.03 -45.79 3.87
N LEU A 16 13.74 -45.52 3.77
CA LEU A 16 12.73 -46.53 3.46
C LEU A 16 11.92 -46.07 2.26
N SER A 17 12.08 -46.80 1.16
CA SER A 17 11.35 -46.68 -0.09
C SER A 17 9.94 -47.24 0.07
N LEU A 18 8.94 -46.40 -0.17
CA LEU A 18 7.54 -46.82 -0.40
C LEU A 18 7.00 -46.05 -1.59
N SER A 19 6.95 -46.75 -2.73
CA SER A 19 6.30 -46.32 -3.96
C SER A 19 4.79 -46.21 -3.72
N ILE A 20 4.22 -45.02 -3.84
CA ILE A 20 2.77 -44.81 -3.84
C ILE A 20 2.41 -43.84 -4.96
N LEU A 21 1.78 -44.41 -5.99
CA LEU A 21 0.77 -43.85 -6.89
C LEU A 21 0.91 -42.37 -7.29
N SER A 22 1.25 -42.16 -8.57
CA SER A 22 1.14 -40.89 -9.29
C SER A 22 -0.31 -40.43 -9.41
N GLY A 23 -0.89 -39.92 -8.32
CA GLY A 23 -1.93 -38.92 -8.43
C GLY A 23 -1.32 -37.67 -9.07
N ASN A 24 -2.05 -37.00 -9.97
CA ASN A 24 -1.73 -35.64 -10.40
C ASN A 24 -1.79 -34.72 -9.17
N SER A 25 -0.75 -34.78 -8.33
CA SER A 25 -0.55 -33.88 -7.21
C SER A 25 -0.08 -32.58 -7.81
N GLN A 26 -1.03 -31.71 -8.11
CA GLN A 26 -0.71 -30.35 -8.49
C GLN A 26 0.00 -29.72 -7.30
N THR A 27 1.30 -29.49 -7.44
CA THR A 27 2.12 -28.91 -6.38
C THR A 27 1.50 -27.61 -5.88
N ALA A 28 1.30 -27.51 -4.56
CA ALA A 28 0.71 -26.33 -3.94
C ALA A 28 1.59 -25.09 -4.17
N ASP A 29 0.94 -23.95 -4.37
CA ASP A 29 1.60 -22.64 -4.48
C ASP A 29 2.19 -22.21 -3.13
N ASN A 30 3.33 -21.52 -3.19
CA ASN A 30 3.91 -20.85 -2.03
C ASN A 30 3.29 -19.47 -1.88
N LEU A 31 2.21 -19.36 -1.12
CA LEU A 31 1.45 -18.12 -0.99
C LEU A 31 1.84 -17.32 0.25
N GLY A 32 1.82 -15.99 0.12
CA GLY A 32 1.85 -15.06 1.24
C GLY A 32 0.61 -15.20 2.13
N ILE A 33 0.60 -14.46 3.24
CA ILE A 33 -0.50 -14.53 4.21
C ILE A 33 -1.83 -14.10 3.55
N LEU A 34 -2.82 -15.00 3.62
CA LEU A 34 -4.12 -14.88 2.93
C LEU A 34 -3.98 -14.63 1.42
N GLY A 35 -2.86 -15.07 0.82
CA GLY A 35 -2.56 -15.00 -0.60
C GLY A 35 -3.62 -15.67 -1.47
N SER A 36 -3.79 -15.15 -2.68
CA SER A 36 -4.65 -15.76 -3.68
C SER A 36 -3.81 -16.51 -4.68
N HIS A 37 -4.28 -17.67 -5.13
CA HIS A 37 -3.61 -18.43 -6.18
C HIS A 37 -3.37 -17.54 -7.41
N PRO A 38 -2.11 -17.42 -7.87
CA PRO A 38 -1.76 -16.62 -9.04
C PRO A 38 -2.52 -17.09 -10.28
N LYS A 39 -3.07 -16.14 -11.04
CA LYS A 39 -3.69 -16.42 -12.34
C LYS A 39 -2.71 -16.09 -13.46
N TRP A 40 -1.62 -16.84 -13.54
CA TRP A 40 -0.51 -16.61 -14.48
C TRP A 40 -0.94 -16.42 -15.93
N ALA A 41 -1.97 -17.16 -16.39
CA ALA A 41 -2.52 -17.02 -17.74
C ALA A 41 -3.06 -15.60 -18.07
N VAL A 42 -3.33 -14.77 -17.07
CA VAL A 42 -3.69 -13.35 -17.28
C VAL A 42 -2.52 -12.57 -17.88
N LEU A 43 -1.28 -12.95 -17.57
CA LEU A 43 -0.08 -12.27 -18.07
C LEU A 43 0.12 -12.46 -19.58
N GLU A 44 -0.50 -13.46 -20.20
CA GLU A 44 -0.45 -13.66 -21.65
C GLU A 44 -0.99 -12.46 -22.45
N LYS A 45 -1.87 -11.65 -21.83
CA LYS A 45 -2.38 -10.43 -22.46
C LYS A 45 -1.34 -9.30 -22.56
N TYR A 46 -0.19 -9.47 -21.91
CA TYR A 46 0.89 -8.47 -21.85
C TYR A 46 2.09 -8.87 -22.72
N GLN A 47 2.00 -9.95 -23.51
CA GLN A 47 3.05 -10.34 -24.43
C GLN A 47 3.36 -9.20 -25.41
N GLU A 48 4.64 -8.89 -25.59
CA GLU A 48 5.14 -7.84 -26.48
C GLU A 48 4.55 -6.45 -26.17
N THR A 49 4.12 -6.18 -24.94
CA THR A 49 3.65 -4.83 -24.51
C THR A 49 4.75 -3.94 -23.94
N ILE A 50 5.96 -4.49 -23.84
CA ILE A 50 7.12 -3.83 -23.25
C ILE A 50 8.40 -4.31 -23.94
N THR A 51 9.37 -3.42 -24.10
CA THR A 51 10.71 -3.75 -24.61
C THR A 51 11.59 -4.35 -23.52
N HIS A 52 12.68 -4.99 -23.93
CA HIS A 52 13.69 -5.52 -23.00
C HIS A 52 14.21 -4.44 -22.03
N ASP A 53 14.65 -3.31 -22.58
CA ASP A 53 15.30 -2.25 -21.80
C ASP A 53 14.33 -1.63 -20.80
N GLU A 54 13.08 -1.44 -21.20
CA GLU A 54 12.07 -0.85 -20.34
C GLU A 54 11.62 -1.82 -19.24
N PHE A 55 11.53 -3.13 -19.53
CA PHE A 55 11.29 -4.14 -18.49
C PHE A 55 12.44 -4.16 -17.48
N THR A 56 13.69 -4.15 -17.97
CA THR A 56 14.90 -4.17 -17.16
C THR A 56 15.01 -2.94 -16.27
N ARG A 57 14.76 -1.75 -16.82
CA ARG A 57 14.72 -0.49 -16.08
C ARG A 57 13.66 -0.52 -14.98
N LEU A 58 12.42 -0.90 -15.31
CA LEU A 58 11.35 -0.94 -14.31
C LEU A 58 11.63 -1.96 -13.21
N ILE A 59 12.07 -3.17 -13.56
CA ILE A 59 12.29 -4.21 -12.55
C ILE A 59 13.46 -3.87 -11.64
N GLN A 60 14.54 -3.28 -12.15
CA GLN A 60 15.73 -2.95 -11.35
C GLN A 60 15.58 -1.64 -10.58
N ASP A 61 15.03 -0.60 -11.21
CA ASP A 61 15.07 0.77 -10.65
C ASP A 61 13.78 1.13 -9.89
N VAL A 62 12.72 0.34 -10.03
CA VAL A 62 11.43 0.61 -9.39
C VAL A 62 10.98 -0.55 -8.51
N TYR A 63 10.84 -1.74 -9.07
CA TYR A 63 10.18 -2.84 -8.38
C TYR A 63 11.11 -3.64 -7.47
N CYS A 64 12.37 -3.85 -7.85
CA CYS A 64 13.32 -4.69 -7.11
C CYS A 64 14.66 -3.97 -6.89
N THR A 65 14.60 -2.75 -6.36
CA THR A 65 15.76 -1.87 -6.10
C THR A 65 16.77 -2.44 -5.10
N HIS A 66 16.40 -3.49 -4.36
CA HIS A 66 17.28 -4.24 -3.47
C HIS A 66 17.78 -5.56 -4.10
N GLY A 67 17.54 -5.75 -5.39
CA GLY A 67 17.87 -6.97 -6.12
C GLY A 67 16.80 -8.06 -6.01
N PHE A 68 16.95 -9.08 -6.85
CA PHE A 68 16.13 -10.29 -6.86
C PHE A 68 16.98 -11.48 -7.29
N ALA A 69 16.56 -12.69 -6.93
CA ALA A 69 17.30 -13.89 -7.32
C ALA A 69 17.08 -14.22 -8.81
N GLN A 70 18.15 -14.53 -9.54
CA GLN A 70 18.09 -14.80 -10.99
C GLN A 70 17.25 -16.05 -11.34
N ASP A 71 17.09 -16.98 -10.40
CA ASP A 71 16.24 -18.16 -10.55
C ASP A 71 14.74 -17.85 -10.37
N LEU A 72 14.40 -16.71 -9.75
CA LEU A 72 13.03 -16.20 -9.71
C LEU A 72 12.65 -15.52 -11.01
N ILE A 73 13.56 -14.70 -11.55
CA ILE A 73 13.36 -13.92 -12.77
C ILE A 73 14.68 -13.90 -13.56
N GLU A 74 14.66 -14.47 -14.75
CA GLU A 74 15.78 -14.48 -15.68
C GLU A 74 15.44 -13.60 -16.88
N ILE A 75 16.26 -12.59 -17.14
CA ILE A 75 16.07 -11.65 -18.25
C ILE A 75 17.06 -12.02 -19.35
N ASN A 76 16.53 -12.37 -20.53
CA ASN A 76 17.26 -12.65 -21.75
C ASN A 76 16.94 -11.57 -22.79
N GLU A 77 17.72 -11.51 -23.88
CA GLU A 77 17.57 -10.51 -24.95
C GLU A 77 16.12 -10.27 -25.41
N ASN A 78 15.39 -11.35 -25.71
CA ASN A 78 14.03 -11.27 -26.26
C ASN A 78 12.92 -11.67 -25.27
N THR A 79 13.27 -12.16 -24.07
CA THR A 79 12.28 -12.70 -23.12
C THR A 79 12.69 -12.52 -21.67
N ALA A 80 11.71 -12.45 -20.77
CA ALA A 80 11.90 -12.73 -19.35
C ALA A 80 11.24 -14.05 -18.97
N ARG A 81 11.96 -14.91 -18.26
CA ARG A 81 11.45 -16.15 -17.67
C ARG A 81 11.19 -15.92 -16.19
N ILE A 82 9.94 -16.05 -15.77
CA ILE A 82 9.48 -15.81 -14.39
C ILE A 82 9.06 -17.13 -13.77
N LEU A 83 9.62 -17.45 -12.60
CA LEU A 83 9.24 -18.63 -11.84
C LEU A 83 7.78 -18.52 -11.40
N MET A 84 6.95 -19.51 -11.74
CA MET A 84 5.55 -19.58 -11.31
C MET A 84 5.39 -20.35 -10.01
N ASN A 85 6.15 -21.44 -9.86
CA ASN A 85 6.13 -22.31 -8.68
C ASN A 85 7.46 -23.05 -8.58
N ARG A 86 8.20 -22.82 -7.48
CA ARG A 86 9.54 -23.36 -7.25
C ARG A 86 9.57 -24.89 -7.20
N LYS A 87 8.61 -25.52 -6.52
CA LYS A 87 8.58 -26.97 -6.37
C LYS A 87 8.18 -27.69 -7.66
N ALA A 88 7.31 -27.09 -8.46
CA ALA A 88 6.89 -27.63 -9.75
C ALA A 88 7.87 -27.31 -10.89
N GLN A 89 8.85 -26.43 -10.67
CA GLN A 89 9.75 -25.90 -11.71
C GLN A 89 8.96 -25.38 -12.93
N LYS A 90 7.85 -24.69 -12.67
CA LYS A 90 7.01 -24.07 -13.71
C LYS A 90 7.40 -22.63 -13.89
N PHE A 91 7.42 -22.17 -15.14
CA PHE A 91 7.81 -20.82 -15.51
C PHE A 91 6.83 -20.21 -16.51
N PHE A 92 6.64 -18.90 -16.41
CA PHE A 92 5.96 -18.08 -17.39
C PHE A 92 7.04 -17.36 -18.22
N THR A 93 6.87 -17.34 -19.54
CA THR A 93 7.79 -16.63 -20.45
C THR A 93 7.09 -15.40 -21.01
N LEU A 94 7.57 -14.23 -20.64
CA LEU A 94 7.20 -12.96 -21.24
C LEU A 94 8.11 -12.71 -22.45
N ARG A 95 7.52 -12.42 -23.61
CA ARG A 95 8.22 -11.96 -24.81
C ARG A 95 8.23 -10.43 -24.83
N PHE A 96 9.38 -9.88 -25.18
CA PHE A 96 9.54 -8.45 -25.36
C PHE A 96 9.15 -8.02 -26.77
N ALA A 97 8.69 -6.78 -26.90
CA ALA A 97 8.64 -6.11 -28.19
C ALA A 97 10.06 -5.82 -28.68
N GLU A 98 10.27 -5.85 -29.99
CA GLU A 98 11.57 -5.54 -30.61
C GLU A 98 11.98 -4.08 -30.35
N ASN A 99 11.01 -3.16 -30.35
CA ASN A 99 11.22 -1.74 -30.11
C ASN A 99 9.89 -1.08 -29.70
N ASP A 100 9.94 0.19 -29.28
CA ASP A 100 8.76 0.91 -28.82
C ASP A 100 7.65 1.02 -29.88
N ALA A 101 8.01 1.04 -31.17
CA ALA A 101 7.03 1.14 -32.26
C ALA A 101 6.28 -0.19 -32.50
N SER A 102 6.83 -1.32 -32.07
CA SER A 102 6.21 -2.65 -32.17
C SER A 102 5.51 -3.11 -30.88
N CYS A 103 5.50 -2.28 -29.83
CA CYS A 103 4.78 -2.58 -28.59
C CYS A 103 3.27 -2.74 -28.81
N ASN A 104 2.74 -3.88 -28.38
CA ASN A 104 1.30 -4.11 -28.28
C ASN A 104 0.67 -3.14 -27.26
N PRO A 105 -0.61 -2.75 -27.45
CA PRO A 105 -1.32 -1.94 -26.47
C PRO A 105 -1.40 -2.63 -25.10
N VAL A 106 -1.05 -1.92 -24.05
CA VAL A 106 -1.13 -2.44 -22.68
C VAL A 106 -2.60 -2.58 -22.26
N PRO A 107 -3.05 -3.77 -21.79
CA PRO A 107 -4.41 -3.92 -21.29
C PRO A 107 -4.54 -3.30 -19.90
N HIS A 108 -5.32 -2.21 -19.80
CA HIS A 108 -5.60 -1.53 -18.54
C HIS A 108 -7.01 -1.81 -18.01
N LEU A 109 -7.15 -1.78 -16.68
CA LEU A 109 -8.45 -1.71 -15.98
C LEU A 109 -8.76 -0.29 -15.50
N TRP A 110 -7.94 0.67 -15.92
CA TRP A 110 -7.91 2.08 -15.54
C TRP A 110 -7.57 2.91 -16.79
N ARG A 111 -7.72 4.23 -16.72
CA ARG A 111 -7.41 5.14 -17.84
C ARG A 111 -6.33 6.13 -17.42
N ALA A 112 -5.26 6.25 -18.20
CA ALA A 112 -4.23 7.26 -17.98
C ALA A 112 -4.77 8.67 -18.17
N ALA A 113 -4.18 9.68 -17.51
CA ALA A 113 -4.63 11.07 -17.62
C ALA A 113 -4.73 11.52 -19.08
N LYS A 114 -3.71 11.21 -19.90
CA LYS A 114 -3.65 11.57 -21.32
C LYS A 114 -4.77 10.96 -22.18
N SER A 115 -5.41 9.89 -21.71
CA SER A 115 -6.53 9.25 -22.41
C SER A 115 -7.89 9.86 -22.08
N LEU A 116 -7.96 10.72 -21.05
CA LEU A 116 -9.16 11.49 -20.73
C LEU A 116 -9.26 12.72 -21.67
N PRO A 117 -10.48 13.25 -21.93
CA PRO A 117 -10.66 14.45 -22.74
C PRO A 117 -9.82 15.63 -22.22
N PRO A 118 -9.51 16.67 -23.01
CA PRO A 118 -8.77 17.83 -22.50
C PRO A 118 -9.36 18.42 -21.22
N ALA A 119 -8.50 18.86 -20.30
CA ALA A 119 -8.94 19.45 -19.04
C ALA A 119 -9.64 20.79 -19.29
N LYS A 120 -10.82 20.97 -18.70
CA LYS A 120 -11.56 22.24 -18.76
C LYS A 120 -11.16 23.10 -17.55
N PRO A 121 -10.89 24.41 -17.70
CA PRO A 121 -10.48 25.26 -16.58
C PRO A 121 -11.41 25.16 -15.35
N GLU A 122 -12.73 25.17 -15.58
CA GLU A 122 -13.75 25.09 -14.51
C GLU A 122 -13.93 23.68 -13.92
N LYS A 123 -13.56 22.64 -14.68
CA LYS A 123 -13.75 21.23 -14.30
C LYS A 123 -12.53 20.41 -14.74
N PRO A 124 -11.35 20.67 -14.17
CA PRO A 124 -10.09 20.05 -14.61
C PRO A 124 -10.09 18.53 -14.41
N LEU A 125 -10.91 18.02 -13.49
CA LEU A 125 -11.03 16.59 -13.18
C LEU A 125 -12.22 15.94 -13.90
N SER A 126 -12.88 16.62 -14.84
CA SER A 126 -14.01 16.09 -15.59
C SER A 126 -13.65 14.76 -16.26
N GLY A 127 -14.46 13.73 -15.98
CA GLY A 127 -14.31 12.38 -16.54
C GLY A 127 -13.39 11.44 -15.77
N LEU A 128 -12.65 11.94 -14.77
CA LEU A 128 -11.81 11.14 -13.88
C LEU A 128 -12.67 10.30 -12.94
N ARG A 129 -12.36 9.01 -12.80
CA ARG A 129 -12.93 8.12 -11.78
C ARG A 129 -11.92 7.97 -10.66
N LEU A 130 -12.21 8.53 -9.50
CA LEU A 130 -11.28 8.54 -8.37
C LEU A 130 -11.91 7.80 -7.20
N ALA A 131 -11.17 6.87 -6.60
CA ALA A 131 -11.58 6.21 -5.36
C ALA A 131 -10.77 6.74 -4.18
N LEU A 132 -11.46 7.11 -3.11
CA LEU A 132 -10.85 7.47 -1.83
C LEU A 132 -10.80 6.22 -0.96
N ASP A 133 -9.61 5.87 -0.50
CA ASP A 133 -9.38 4.81 0.47
C ASP A 133 -8.88 5.42 1.79
N PRO A 134 -9.79 5.77 2.71
CA PRO A 134 -9.39 6.18 4.04
C PRO A 134 -8.74 4.99 4.75
N GLY A 135 -7.45 5.10 5.07
CA GLY A 135 -6.68 4.09 5.78
C GLY A 135 -7.32 3.68 7.10
N HIS A 136 -7.00 2.49 7.61
CA HIS A 136 -7.55 1.98 8.89
C HIS A 136 -9.09 1.91 8.92
N LEU A 137 -9.69 1.66 10.08
CA LEU A 137 -11.14 1.56 10.30
C LEU A 137 -11.63 2.63 11.28
N GLY A 138 -10.93 2.86 12.39
CA GLY A 138 -11.33 3.83 13.41
C GLY A 138 -12.46 3.35 14.33
N GLY A 139 -13.10 4.27 15.06
CA GLY A 139 -14.16 3.99 16.02
C GLY A 139 -13.81 2.87 17.01
N LYS A 140 -14.70 1.88 17.14
CA LYS A 140 -14.48 0.72 18.04
C LYS A 140 -13.30 -0.17 17.64
N TRP A 141 -12.81 -0.07 16.40
CA TRP A 141 -11.71 -0.88 15.89
C TRP A 141 -10.34 -0.24 16.12
N ALA A 142 -10.29 1.07 16.41
CA ALA A 142 -9.05 1.84 16.48
C ALA A 142 -8.02 1.25 17.48
N LYS A 143 -8.50 0.69 18.61
CA LYS A 143 -7.64 0.02 19.60
C LYS A 143 -6.97 -1.24 19.05
N ILE A 144 -7.73 -2.06 18.31
CA ILE A 144 -7.22 -3.30 17.71
C ILE A 144 -6.21 -3.00 16.58
N GLU A 145 -6.39 -1.89 15.88
CA GLU A 145 -5.45 -1.45 14.85
C GLU A 145 -4.15 -0.89 15.42
N GLU A 146 -4.08 -0.62 16.73
CA GLU A 146 -2.96 0.06 17.40
C GLU A 146 -2.60 1.42 16.78
N ARG A 147 -3.58 2.06 16.11
CA ARG A 147 -3.46 3.39 15.47
C ARG A 147 -4.34 4.41 16.19
N TRP A 148 -4.12 4.48 17.50
CA TRP A 148 -4.91 5.25 18.45
C TRP A 148 -4.10 5.57 19.70
N PHE A 149 -4.15 6.83 20.16
CA PHE A 149 -3.55 7.27 21.42
C PHE A 149 -4.20 8.51 22.08
N GLN A 150 -4.22 8.56 23.42
CA GLN A 150 -4.91 9.59 24.23
C GLN A 150 -3.88 10.28 25.09
N VAL A 151 -3.99 11.59 25.21
CA VAL A 151 -3.20 12.36 26.17
C VAL A 151 -4.17 12.92 27.21
N ASP A 152 -3.96 12.58 28.48
CA ASP A 152 -4.81 13.01 29.59
C ASP A 152 -6.31 12.78 29.33
N SER A 153 -7.13 13.81 29.53
CA SER A 153 -8.58 13.81 29.32
C SER A 153 -9.01 14.29 27.92
N SER A 154 -8.07 14.41 26.97
CA SER A 154 -8.35 14.84 25.60
C SER A 154 -9.24 13.86 24.83
N GLN A 155 -9.77 14.30 23.68
CA GLN A 155 -10.51 13.40 22.81
C GLN A 155 -9.56 12.37 22.16
N PRO A 156 -10.04 11.13 21.96
CA PRO A 156 -9.22 10.08 21.39
C PRO A 156 -8.74 10.39 19.96
N VAL A 157 -7.45 10.22 19.68
CA VAL A 157 -6.90 10.40 18.32
C VAL A 157 -6.87 9.07 17.57
N GLN A 158 -7.86 8.84 16.73
CA GLN A 158 -8.01 7.58 15.99
C GLN A 158 -7.75 7.82 14.50
N GLU A 159 -6.66 7.28 13.95
CA GLU A 159 -6.26 7.59 12.56
C GLU A 159 -7.39 7.31 11.56
N GLY A 160 -8.06 6.16 11.70
CA GLY A 160 -9.19 5.77 10.84
C GLY A 160 -10.34 6.77 10.81
N ASP A 161 -10.59 7.48 11.91
CA ASP A 161 -11.60 8.54 11.99
C ASP A 161 -11.11 9.84 11.34
N LEU A 162 -9.84 10.19 11.56
CA LEU A 162 -9.21 11.37 10.97
C LEU A 162 -9.25 11.31 9.44
N VAL A 163 -8.80 10.20 8.85
CA VAL A 163 -8.73 10.04 7.40
C VAL A 163 -10.10 9.89 6.76
N LEU A 164 -11.08 9.33 7.48
CA LEU A 164 -12.46 9.31 7.02
C LEU A 164 -13.05 10.72 6.97
N LYS A 165 -12.71 11.59 7.93
CA LYS A 165 -13.08 13.00 7.92
C LYS A 165 -12.45 13.74 6.73
N VAL A 166 -11.15 13.55 6.47
CA VAL A 166 -10.47 14.11 5.29
C VAL A 166 -11.15 13.66 4.00
N ALA A 167 -11.45 12.36 3.86
CA ALA A 167 -12.11 11.83 2.66
C ALA A 167 -13.49 12.45 2.42
N ARG A 168 -14.26 12.71 3.48
CA ARG A 168 -15.58 13.36 3.41
C ARG A 168 -15.49 14.83 3.01
N LEU A 169 -14.40 15.53 3.38
CA LEU A 169 -14.11 16.90 2.94
C LEU A 169 -13.60 16.94 1.49
N LEU A 170 -12.80 15.95 1.10
CA LEU A 170 -12.18 15.84 -0.22
C LEU A 170 -13.21 15.49 -1.31
N ALA A 171 -14.11 14.55 -1.05
CA ALA A 171 -15.09 14.08 -2.03
C ALA A 171 -15.97 15.18 -2.67
N PRO A 172 -16.61 16.11 -1.93
CA PRO A 172 -17.41 17.18 -2.54
C PRO A 172 -16.55 18.14 -3.39
N ARG A 173 -15.34 18.49 -2.95
CA ARG A 173 -14.40 19.35 -3.70
C ARG A 173 -14.03 18.72 -5.04
N LEU A 174 -13.65 17.45 -5.04
CA LEU A 174 -13.31 16.72 -6.25
C LEU A 174 -14.50 16.57 -7.22
N ARG A 175 -15.71 16.37 -6.69
CA ARG A 175 -16.94 16.31 -7.50
C ARG A 175 -17.26 17.66 -8.14
N GLN A 176 -17.05 18.76 -7.43
CA GLN A 176 -17.22 20.11 -7.97
C GLN A 176 -16.30 20.35 -9.17
N LEU A 177 -15.07 19.84 -9.11
CA LEU A 177 -14.08 19.89 -10.19
C LEU A 177 -14.33 18.86 -11.32
N GLY A 178 -15.43 18.10 -11.25
CA GLY A 178 -15.89 17.20 -12.30
C GLY A 178 -15.50 15.72 -12.15
N ALA A 179 -14.82 15.33 -11.07
CA ALA A 179 -14.47 13.93 -10.84
C ALA A 179 -15.68 13.09 -10.41
N LYS A 180 -15.71 11.83 -10.85
CA LYS A 180 -16.58 10.80 -10.28
C LYS A 180 -15.88 10.15 -9.09
N VAL A 181 -16.33 10.49 -7.88
CA VAL A 181 -15.69 10.06 -6.63
C VAL A 181 -16.41 8.87 -5.99
N PHE A 182 -15.66 7.81 -5.73
CA PHE A 182 -16.06 6.63 -4.98
C PHE A 182 -15.37 6.57 -3.62
N PHE A 183 -15.97 5.85 -2.69
CA PHE A 183 -15.36 5.51 -1.40
C PHE A 183 -15.08 4.01 -1.37
N VAL A 184 -13.84 3.63 -1.06
CA VAL A 184 -13.49 2.24 -0.74
C VAL A 184 -14.11 1.84 0.61
N ARG A 185 -14.14 2.78 1.56
CA ARG A 185 -15.03 2.76 2.74
C ARG A 185 -15.54 4.17 3.05
N ASN A 186 -16.75 4.26 3.60
CA ASN A 186 -17.37 5.54 4.00
C ASN A 186 -17.90 5.52 5.45
N SER A 187 -17.48 4.52 6.24
CA SER A 187 -17.83 4.39 7.65
C SER A 187 -16.67 3.73 8.41
N ASN A 188 -16.83 3.60 9.72
CA ASN A 188 -15.87 2.89 10.57
C ASN A 188 -16.13 1.38 10.60
N GLU A 189 -17.12 0.88 9.86
CA GLU A 189 -17.34 -0.57 9.76
C GLU A 189 -16.39 -1.20 8.72
N PRO A 190 -15.87 -2.41 8.98
CA PRO A 190 -14.98 -3.11 8.07
C PRO A 190 -15.69 -3.46 6.75
N VAL A 191 -14.95 -3.40 5.64
CA VAL A 191 -15.45 -3.87 4.34
C VAL A 191 -15.46 -5.40 4.30
N THR A 192 -14.53 -6.06 5.01
CA THR A 192 -14.54 -7.51 5.20
C THR A 192 -15.67 -7.97 6.10
N ALA A 193 -16.32 -9.07 5.71
CA ALA A 193 -17.30 -9.77 6.55
C ALA A 193 -16.61 -10.59 7.67
N LYS A 194 -15.30 -10.81 7.57
CA LYS A 194 -14.52 -11.57 8.54
C LYS A 194 -14.25 -10.75 9.81
N ARG A 195 -14.01 -11.43 10.92
CA ARG A 195 -13.68 -10.87 12.23
C ARG A 195 -12.45 -11.58 12.81
N PRO A 196 -11.80 -11.04 13.85
CA PRO A 196 -10.64 -11.69 14.46
C PRO A 196 -10.88 -13.18 14.75
N ASP A 197 -12.05 -13.55 15.28
CA ASP A 197 -12.32 -14.94 15.65
C ASP A 197 -12.33 -15.92 14.46
N ASP A 198 -12.62 -15.45 13.24
CA ASP A 198 -12.52 -16.27 12.03
C ASP A 198 -11.08 -16.72 11.73
N PHE A 199 -10.07 -16.10 12.35
CA PHE A 199 -8.66 -16.32 12.06
C PHE A 199 -7.91 -17.10 13.15
N ARG A 200 -8.55 -17.53 14.24
CA ARG A 200 -7.87 -18.16 15.38
C ARG A 200 -7.06 -19.39 15.01
N GLU A 201 -7.60 -20.26 14.15
CA GLU A 201 -6.90 -21.45 13.71
C GLU A 201 -5.68 -21.11 12.84
N LEU A 202 -5.85 -20.18 11.89
CA LEU A 202 -4.75 -19.73 11.03
C LEU A 202 -3.66 -19.03 11.85
N ALA A 203 -4.06 -18.17 12.79
CA ALA A 203 -3.17 -17.49 13.72
C ALA A 203 -2.32 -18.48 14.52
N ARG A 204 -2.94 -19.53 15.08
CA ARG A 204 -2.23 -20.61 15.78
C ARG A 204 -1.18 -21.27 14.87
N LYS A 205 -1.55 -21.63 13.64
CA LYS A 205 -0.63 -22.27 12.68
C LYS A 205 0.54 -21.37 12.32
N ILE A 206 0.30 -20.08 12.11
CA ILE A 206 1.35 -19.09 11.81
C ILE A 206 2.31 -18.96 13.00
N LEU A 207 1.78 -18.82 14.22
CA LEU A 207 2.61 -18.69 15.43
C LEU A 207 3.50 -19.92 15.66
N ILE A 208 2.94 -21.13 15.52
CA ILE A 208 3.70 -22.39 15.64
C ILE A 208 4.80 -22.44 14.57
N LYS A 209 4.47 -22.11 13.31
CA LYS A 209 5.45 -22.07 12.21
C LYS A 209 6.57 -21.05 12.49
N ASN A 210 6.26 -19.95 13.16
CA ASN A 210 7.19 -18.88 13.50
C ASN A 210 7.94 -19.12 14.84
N GLY A 211 7.90 -20.34 15.38
CA GLY A 211 8.70 -20.70 16.56
C GLY A 211 8.00 -20.51 17.92
N VAL A 212 6.69 -20.31 17.94
CA VAL A 212 5.87 -20.28 19.17
C VAL A 212 5.07 -21.60 19.27
N PRO A 213 5.66 -22.70 19.79
CA PRO A 213 5.04 -24.03 19.73
C PRO A 213 3.75 -24.15 20.55
N HIS A 214 3.63 -23.38 21.63
CA HIS A 214 2.46 -23.36 22.51
C HIS A 214 1.89 -21.94 22.61
N PRO A 215 1.26 -21.41 21.54
CA PRO A 215 0.78 -20.05 21.54
C PRO A 215 -0.40 -19.90 22.50
N ARG A 216 -0.34 -18.87 23.35
CA ARG A 216 -1.41 -18.55 24.31
C ARG A 216 -2.68 -18.10 23.56
N PRO A 217 -3.88 -18.45 24.04
CA PRO A 217 -5.12 -18.11 23.34
C PRO A 217 -5.37 -16.60 23.29
N ASP A 218 -5.13 -15.90 24.40
CA ASP A 218 -5.50 -14.50 24.57
C ASP A 218 -4.39 -13.72 25.28
N VAL A 219 -4.51 -12.39 25.23
CA VAL A 219 -3.65 -11.43 25.91
C VAL A 219 -4.08 -11.34 27.38
N LEU A 220 -3.12 -11.28 28.30
CA LEU A 220 -3.42 -11.20 29.74
C LEU A 220 -3.98 -9.83 30.15
N ASP A 221 -3.33 -8.77 29.68
CA ASP A 221 -3.68 -7.37 29.91
C ASP A 221 -3.07 -6.49 28.81
N PRO A 222 -3.45 -5.21 28.68
CA PRO A 222 -2.94 -4.34 27.61
C PRO A 222 -1.42 -4.21 27.49
N ASN A 223 -0.68 -4.50 28.57
CA ASN A 223 0.77 -4.37 28.68
C ASN A 223 1.51 -5.71 28.65
N ASP A 224 0.82 -6.80 28.29
CA ASP A 224 1.42 -8.13 28.18
C ASP A 224 2.62 -8.11 27.22
N PRO A 225 3.86 -8.33 27.71
CA PRO A 225 5.07 -8.28 26.87
C PRO A 225 5.11 -9.40 25.84
N GLY A 226 4.31 -10.45 26.04
CA GLY A 226 4.14 -11.56 25.12
C GLY A 226 2.87 -11.47 24.28
N LYS A 227 2.20 -10.30 24.19
CA LYS A 227 0.94 -10.15 23.44
C LYS A 227 1.07 -10.60 21.98
N GLU A 228 2.20 -10.31 21.34
CA GLU A 228 2.46 -10.65 19.93
C GLU A 228 2.52 -12.16 19.67
N GLN A 229 2.76 -12.95 20.73
CA GLN A 229 2.81 -14.42 20.67
C GLN A 229 1.44 -15.06 20.95
N THR A 230 0.38 -14.26 21.10
CA THR A 230 -0.97 -14.75 21.37
C THR A 230 -1.76 -14.96 20.09
N ILE A 231 -2.64 -15.97 20.11
CA ILE A 231 -3.58 -16.24 19.01
C ILE A 231 -4.48 -15.03 18.78
N ARG A 232 -4.94 -14.37 19.85
CA ARG A 232 -5.77 -13.16 19.76
C ARG A 232 -5.10 -12.06 18.95
N TRP A 233 -3.89 -11.65 19.33
CA TRP A 233 -3.16 -10.57 18.64
C TRP A 233 -2.89 -10.91 17.17
N GLN A 234 -2.42 -12.13 16.89
CA GLN A 234 -2.17 -12.55 15.51
C GLN A 234 -3.48 -12.61 14.68
N SER A 235 -4.60 -12.99 15.29
CA SER A 235 -5.92 -12.99 14.64
C SER A 235 -6.40 -11.59 14.30
N GLU A 236 -6.13 -10.63 15.18
CA GLU A 236 -6.43 -9.21 14.96
C GLU A 236 -5.62 -8.65 13.78
N ILE A 237 -4.32 -8.93 13.72
CA ILE A 237 -3.45 -8.57 12.59
C ILE A 237 -3.97 -9.15 11.27
N LEU A 238 -4.34 -10.44 11.26
CA LEU A 238 -4.92 -11.10 10.09
C LEU A 238 -6.22 -10.43 9.62
N PHE A 239 -7.02 -9.96 10.57
CA PHE A 239 -8.27 -9.26 10.28
C PHE A 239 -8.03 -7.89 9.63
N TYR A 240 -7.39 -6.94 10.31
CA TYR A 240 -7.36 -5.55 9.83
C TYR A 240 -6.25 -5.30 8.79
N ARG A 241 -5.13 -6.02 8.86
CA ARG A 241 -3.97 -5.78 7.98
C ARG A 241 -4.01 -6.62 6.70
N TYR A 242 -4.64 -7.79 6.74
CA TYR A 242 -4.69 -8.69 5.58
C TYR A 242 -6.10 -8.83 5.01
N SER A 243 -7.06 -9.33 5.80
CA SER A 243 -8.43 -9.60 5.30
C SER A 243 -9.13 -8.34 4.84
N GLU A 244 -9.09 -7.28 5.62
CA GLU A 244 -9.71 -6.00 5.30
C GLU A 244 -9.11 -5.39 4.01
N ILE A 245 -7.79 -5.24 3.93
CA ILE A 245 -7.13 -4.66 2.74
C ILE A 245 -7.37 -5.50 1.49
N ARG A 246 -7.31 -6.84 1.59
CA ARG A 246 -7.63 -7.73 0.46
C ARG A 246 -9.08 -7.58 0.03
N ARG A 247 -10.02 -7.40 0.96
CA ARG A 247 -11.42 -7.17 0.62
C ARG A 247 -11.62 -5.81 -0.07
N ARG A 248 -10.93 -4.76 0.38
CA ARG A 248 -10.91 -3.48 -0.31
C ARG A 248 -10.37 -3.62 -1.73
N ALA A 249 -9.31 -4.41 -1.94
CA ALA A 249 -8.79 -4.69 -3.28
C ALA A 249 -9.82 -5.35 -4.18
N VAL A 250 -10.61 -6.30 -3.66
CA VAL A 250 -11.73 -6.88 -4.42
C VAL A 250 -12.73 -5.79 -4.83
N LEU A 251 -13.14 -4.94 -3.90
CA LEU A 251 -14.09 -3.85 -4.18
C LEU A 251 -13.56 -2.89 -5.26
N VAL A 252 -12.31 -2.45 -5.13
CA VAL A 252 -11.63 -1.57 -6.07
C VAL A 252 -11.61 -2.20 -7.47
N ASN A 253 -11.15 -3.45 -7.54
CA ASN A 253 -10.84 -4.13 -8.80
C ASN A 253 -12.05 -4.68 -9.55
N THR A 254 -13.19 -4.91 -8.89
CA THR A 254 -14.35 -5.59 -9.51
C THR A 254 -15.63 -4.78 -9.51
N LYS A 255 -15.70 -3.69 -8.73
CA LYS A 255 -16.91 -2.85 -8.64
C LYS A 255 -16.62 -1.38 -8.94
N LEU A 256 -15.57 -0.82 -8.35
CA LEU A 256 -15.30 0.61 -8.48
C LEU A 256 -14.64 0.95 -9.81
N HIS A 257 -13.68 0.14 -10.27
CA HIS A 257 -12.89 0.40 -11.48
C HIS A 257 -12.46 1.88 -11.58
N PRO A 258 -11.72 2.40 -10.58
CA PRO A 258 -11.23 3.76 -10.63
C PRO A 258 -10.03 3.88 -11.58
N ASP A 259 -9.81 5.09 -12.08
CA ASP A 259 -8.59 5.45 -12.79
C ASP A 259 -7.44 5.71 -11.80
N LEU A 260 -7.77 6.12 -10.56
CA LEU A 260 -6.84 6.41 -9.48
C LEU A 260 -7.45 6.07 -8.12
N VAL A 261 -6.65 5.49 -7.23
CA VAL A 261 -6.97 5.41 -5.80
C VAL A 261 -6.05 6.33 -5.01
N LEU A 262 -6.64 7.15 -4.12
CA LEU A 262 -5.90 7.88 -3.10
C LEU A 262 -6.06 7.17 -1.76
N CYS A 263 -4.97 6.64 -1.23
CA CYS A 263 -4.91 6.08 0.12
C CYS A 263 -4.54 7.19 1.10
N LEU A 264 -5.47 7.52 1.99
CA LEU A 264 -5.33 8.65 2.92
C LEU A 264 -4.93 8.13 4.30
N HIS A 265 -3.82 8.62 4.82
CA HIS A 265 -3.24 8.25 6.11
C HIS A 265 -2.78 9.48 6.90
N PHE A 266 -2.48 9.27 8.18
CA PHE A 266 -1.65 10.17 8.99
C PHE A 266 -0.43 9.37 9.45
N ASN A 267 0.75 9.98 9.51
CA ASN A 267 1.91 9.27 10.05
C ASN A 267 1.89 9.24 11.59
N ALA A 268 2.68 8.38 12.21
CA ALA A 268 3.02 8.43 13.63
C ALA A 268 4.44 7.91 13.85
N GLU A 269 5.11 8.39 14.89
CA GLU A 269 6.45 7.91 15.27
C GLU A 269 6.49 7.36 16.70
N GLY A 270 7.60 6.72 17.06
CA GLY A 270 7.87 6.29 18.43
C GLY A 270 7.96 7.48 19.39
N TRP A 271 7.35 7.34 20.57
CA TRP A 271 7.10 8.44 21.49
C TRP A 271 7.35 8.08 22.97
N GLY A 272 8.32 7.19 23.18
CA GLY A 272 8.68 6.70 24.51
C GLY A 272 7.76 5.58 25.00
N ASP A 273 7.47 5.61 26.31
CA ASP A 273 6.68 4.59 26.99
C ASP A 273 5.21 4.64 26.54
N PRO A 274 4.66 3.58 25.91
CA PRO A 274 3.26 3.54 25.52
C PRO A 274 2.27 3.69 26.70
N ASN A 275 2.70 3.40 27.94
CA ASN A 275 1.89 3.57 29.15
C ASN A 275 1.84 5.01 29.65
N ASN A 276 2.86 5.80 29.30
CA ASN A 276 2.96 7.20 29.64
C ASN A 276 3.44 7.98 28.41
N PRO A 277 2.59 8.07 27.37
CA PRO A 277 3.04 8.58 26.09
C PRO A 277 3.33 10.08 26.15
N ALA A 278 4.44 10.50 25.56
CA ALA A 278 4.80 11.90 25.45
C ALA A 278 4.70 12.35 23.98
N LEU A 279 3.90 13.37 23.71
CA LEU A 279 3.88 14.00 22.39
C LEU A 279 5.29 14.45 21.98
N ILE A 280 5.63 14.25 20.71
CA ILE A 280 6.94 14.58 20.15
C ILE A 280 6.88 15.86 19.32
N ASP A 281 8.03 16.38 18.92
CA ASP A 281 8.08 17.58 18.07
C ASP A 281 8.22 17.24 16.58
N ALA A 282 8.70 16.03 16.26
CA ALA A 282 8.87 15.57 14.89
C ALA A 282 7.53 15.57 14.15
N ASN A 283 7.50 16.25 13.01
CA ASN A 283 6.34 16.33 12.14
C ASN A 283 6.82 16.47 10.70
N HIS A 284 6.28 15.68 9.79
CA HIS A 284 6.84 15.55 8.45
C HIS A 284 5.77 15.04 7.46
N LEU A 285 6.15 14.98 6.19
CA LEU A 285 5.31 14.54 5.08
C LEU A 285 6.04 13.49 4.26
N HIS A 286 5.33 12.46 3.82
CA HIS A 286 5.79 11.66 2.69
C HIS A 286 4.61 11.04 1.94
N LEU A 287 4.88 10.62 0.71
CA LEU A 287 3.96 9.88 -0.13
C LEU A 287 4.59 8.54 -0.52
N LEU A 288 3.74 7.53 -0.75
CA LEU A 288 4.19 6.20 -1.17
C LEU A 288 3.54 5.77 -2.49
N VAL A 289 4.34 5.12 -3.33
CA VAL A 289 3.93 4.42 -4.56
C VAL A 289 4.42 2.97 -4.52
N ASN A 290 3.91 2.09 -5.40
CA ASN A 290 4.33 0.69 -5.39
C ASN A 290 5.78 0.53 -5.91
N GLY A 291 6.56 -0.34 -5.27
CA GLY A 291 7.90 -0.73 -5.71
C GLY A 291 8.75 -1.26 -4.55
N SER A 292 10.07 -1.34 -4.72
CA SER A 292 11.03 -1.71 -3.66
C SER A 292 10.72 -3.04 -2.94
N TYR A 293 10.28 -4.05 -3.68
CA TYR A 293 10.03 -5.41 -3.19
C TYR A 293 11.33 -6.06 -2.73
N LEU A 294 11.25 -6.84 -1.65
CA LEU A 294 12.37 -7.57 -1.09
C LEU A 294 12.50 -8.96 -1.72
N GLN A 295 13.73 -9.48 -1.76
CA GLN A 295 14.01 -10.81 -2.29
C GLN A 295 13.16 -11.90 -1.60
N ASP A 296 13.02 -11.84 -0.27
CA ASP A 296 12.21 -12.79 0.50
C ASP A 296 10.70 -12.66 0.21
N GLU A 297 10.22 -11.47 -0.14
CA GLU A 297 8.82 -11.26 -0.54
C GLU A 297 8.57 -11.90 -1.91
N LEU A 298 9.55 -11.82 -2.81
CA LEU A 298 9.47 -12.41 -4.15
C LEU A 298 9.57 -13.93 -4.15
N GLU A 299 9.86 -14.60 -3.04
CA GLU A 299 9.73 -16.06 -2.92
C GLU A 299 8.26 -16.53 -2.91
N PHE A 300 7.32 -15.65 -2.55
CA PHE A 300 5.90 -15.95 -2.61
C PHE A 300 5.36 -15.82 -4.04
N ASP A 301 4.72 -16.87 -4.52
CA ASP A 301 4.21 -16.97 -5.88
C ASP A 301 3.16 -15.89 -6.19
N ASP A 302 2.32 -15.51 -5.22
CA ASP A 302 1.31 -14.44 -5.39
C ASP A 302 1.90 -13.04 -5.35
N GLU A 303 2.91 -12.79 -4.53
CA GLU A 303 3.56 -11.47 -4.48
C GLU A 303 4.36 -11.21 -5.75
N ARG A 304 5.13 -12.21 -6.22
CA ARG A 304 5.86 -12.14 -7.49
C ARG A 304 4.91 -11.97 -8.67
N PHE A 305 3.79 -12.69 -8.71
CA PHE A 305 2.76 -12.52 -9.74
C PHE A 305 2.17 -11.11 -9.76
N GLU A 306 1.75 -10.58 -8.60
CA GLU A 306 1.16 -9.24 -8.55
C GLU A 306 2.21 -8.16 -8.85
N MET A 307 3.48 -8.32 -8.44
CA MET A 307 4.57 -7.41 -8.83
C MET A 307 4.76 -7.37 -10.36
N ILE A 308 4.87 -8.53 -11.03
CA ILE A 308 5.02 -8.58 -12.50
C ILE A 308 3.80 -7.94 -13.17
N ARG A 309 2.60 -8.23 -12.66
CA ARG A 309 1.38 -7.62 -13.18
C ARG A 309 1.37 -6.10 -13.03
N ARG A 310 1.84 -5.58 -11.89
CA ARG A 310 1.94 -4.14 -11.62
C ARG A 310 2.91 -3.48 -12.61
N LEU A 311 4.09 -4.07 -12.79
CA LEU A 311 5.10 -3.64 -13.78
C LEU A 311 4.49 -3.58 -15.19
N LEU A 312 3.90 -4.68 -15.65
CA LEU A 312 3.33 -4.78 -17.00
C LEU A 312 2.10 -3.90 -17.20
N SER A 313 1.40 -3.52 -16.12
CA SER A 313 0.26 -2.60 -16.21
C SER A 313 0.66 -1.15 -16.45
N ARG A 314 1.96 -0.82 -16.38
CA ARG A 314 2.49 0.54 -16.54
C ARG A 314 1.89 1.58 -15.58
N ALA A 315 1.38 1.12 -14.42
CA ALA A 315 0.77 2.01 -13.43
C ALA A 315 1.78 3.02 -12.87
N TYR A 316 3.05 2.62 -12.71
CA TYR A 316 4.10 3.48 -12.17
C TYR A 316 4.31 4.77 -12.97
N ASP A 317 4.13 4.70 -14.29
CA ASP A 317 4.30 5.85 -15.20
C ASP A 317 3.25 6.95 -14.93
N GLU A 318 2.10 6.58 -14.37
CA GLU A 318 1.07 7.51 -13.92
C GLU A 318 1.29 7.88 -12.43
N GLU A 319 1.62 6.90 -11.58
CA GLU A 319 1.75 7.07 -10.12
C GLU A 319 2.85 8.05 -9.72
N LEU A 320 4.05 7.92 -10.27
CA LEU A 320 5.19 8.72 -9.85
C LEU A 320 4.99 10.23 -10.11
N PRO A 321 4.69 10.69 -11.35
CA PRO A 321 4.52 12.12 -11.59
C PRO A 321 3.29 12.68 -10.89
N LEU A 322 2.25 11.86 -10.66
CA LEU A 322 1.09 12.24 -9.87
C LEU A 322 1.46 12.43 -8.39
N ALA A 323 2.17 11.47 -7.79
CA ALA A 323 2.64 11.54 -6.41
C ALA A 323 3.57 12.73 -6.20
N ASP A 324 4.49 13.01 -7.13
CA ASP A 324 5.36 14.19 -7.06
C ASP A 324 4.57 15.51 -7.03
N MET A 325 3.52 15.63 -7.85
CA MET A 325 2.70 16.84 -7.90
C MET A 325 1.88 17.02 -6.62
N ILE A 326 1.29 15.93 -6.11
CA ILE A 326 0.55 15.95 -4.85
C ILE A 326 1.50 16.27 -3.69
N ALA A 327 2.67 15.63 -3.63
CA ALA A 327 3.66 15.90 -2.61
C ALA A 327 4.12 17.36 -2.61
N ALA A 328 4.40 17.93 -3.79
CA ALA A 328 4.79 19.33 -3.91
C ALA A 328 3.68 20.28 -3.43
N ALA A 329 2.41 20.02 -3.78
CA ALA A 329 1.28 20.81 -3.31
C ALA A 329 1.11 20.71 -1.78
N MET A 330 1.21 19.50 -1.23
CA MET A 330 1.16 19.26 0.22
C MET A 330 2.31 19.92 0.96
N ALA A 331 3.55 19.85 0.45
CA ALA A 331 4.68 20.54 1.05
C ALA A 331 4.50 22.06 1.03
N ARG A 332 3.97 22.63 -0.06
CA ARG A 332 3.67 24.06 -0.16
C ARG A 332 2.61 24.50 0.85
N GLU A 333 1.56 23.73 1.05
CA GLU A 333 0.47 24.09 1.96
C GLU A 333 0.87 23.85 3.43
N THR A 334 1.41 22.68 3.75
CA THR A 334 1.67 22.25 5.13
C THR A 334 2.99 22.79 5.70
N LYS A 335 3.94 23.16 4.83
CA LYS A 335 5.32 23.55 5.17
C LYS A 335 6.11 22.46 5.93
N LEU A 336 5.63 21.21 5.90
CA LEU A 336 6.32 20.11 6.58
C LEU A 336 7.57 19.67 5.80
N PRO A 337 8.65 19.28 6.51
CA PRO A 337 9.80 18.66 5.87
C PRO A 337 9.47 17.25 5.35
N PRO A 338 10.27 16.72 4.41
CA PRO A 338 10.13 15.34 3.97
C PRO A 338 10.46 14.38 5.11
N TYR A 339 9.76 13.24 5.17
CA TYR A 339 10.15 12.14 6.04
C TYR A 339 11.53 11.61 5.65
N GLU A 340 12.32 11.21 6.63
CA GLU A 340 13.57 10.50 6.42
C GLU A 340 13.46 9.11 7.04
N TYR A 341 13.36 8.09 6.19
CA TYR A 341 13.36 6.70 6.64
C TYR A 341 14.67 6.40 7.39
N PRO A 342 14.63 5.83 8.61
CA PRO A 342 15.84 5.49 9.36
C PRO A 342 16.74 4.48 8.64
N THR A 343 16.17 3.68 7.75
CA THR A 343 16.89 2.73 6.89
C THR A 343 16.23 2.68 5.52
N THR A 344 17.03 2.42 4.48
CA THR A 344 16.54 2.19 3.11
C THR A 344 16.38 0.71 2.79
N ASN A 345 16.22 -0.16 3.81
CA ASN A 345 16.22 -1.61 3.60
C ASN A 345 14.93 -2.16 3.00
N SER A 346 13.86 -1.36 2.94
CA SER A 346 12.54 -1.76 2.45
C SER A 346 11.82 -0.65 1.69
N THR A 347 12.56 0.41 1.36
CA THR A 347 12.03 1.59 0.68
C THR A 347 13.12 2.20 -0.19
N THR A 348 12.68 2.85 -1.26
CA THR A 348 13.57 3.60 -2.14
C THR A 348 12.99 4.99 -2.34
N ARG A 349 13.78 6.05 -2.10
CA ARG A 349 13.36 7.41 -2.43
C ARG A 349 13.28 7.55 -3.95
N VAL A 350 12.16 8.04 -4.46
CA VAL A 350 11.89 8.18 -5.90
C VAL A 350 11.31 9.56 -6.19
N GLY A 351 11.27 9.91 -7.47
CA GLY A 351 10.70 11.18 -7.92
C GLY A 351 11.62 12.37 -7.66
N SER A 352 11.09 13.54 -7.94
CA SER A 352 11.81 14.81 -7.97
C SER A 352 11.42 15.75 -6.82
N SER A 353 10.29 15.50 -6.16
CA SER A 353 9.82 16.33 -5.05
C SER A 353 10.68 16.17 -3.78
N GLY A 354 11.34 15.02 -3.61
CA GLY A 354 12.06 14.65 -2.38
C GLY A 354 11.18 14.02 -1.29
N TYR A 355 9.87 13.89 -1.53
CA TYR A 355 8.88 13.40 -0.56
C TYR A 355 8.31 12.00 -0.89
N VAL A 356 8.61 11.45 -2.06
CA VAL A 356 8.01 10.20 -2.55
C VAL A 356 8.96 9.02 -2.33
N TYR A 357 8.41 7.90 -1.87
CA TYR A 357 9.12 6.64 -1.73
C TYR A 357 8.37 5.50 -2.42
N ALA A 358 9.10 4.61 -3.07
CA ALA A 358 8.61 3.32 -3.53
C ALA A 358 8.67 2.30 -2.38
N ARG A 359 7.58 1.56 -2.16
CA ARG A 359 7.46 0.53 -1.11
C ARG A 359 6.43 -0.54 -1.47
N ASN A 360 6.68 -1.79 -1.07
CA ASN A 360 5.72 -2.90 -1.24
C ASN A 360 4.67 -2.87 -0.13
N LEU A 361 3.63 -2.05 -0.30
CA LEU A 361 2.46 -2.05 0.57
C LEU A 361 1.33 -2.88 -0.05
N LEU A 362 0.61 -3.65 0.78
CA LEU A 362 -0.41 -4.60 0.32
C LEU A 362 -1.47 -3.98 -0.60
N ALA A 363 -1.96 -2.77 -0.31
CA ALA A 363 -2.95 -2.14 -1.20
C ALA A 363 -2.32 -1.64 -2.53
N THR A 364 -1.13 -1.02 -2.47
CA THR A 364 -0.38 -0.60 -3.68
C THR A 364 -0.05 -1.77 -4.60
N ARG A 365 0.16 -2.97 -4.03
CA ARG A 365 0.37 -4.21 -4.76
C ARG A 365 -0.92 -4.76 -5.38
N LEU A 366 -2.04 -4.71 -4.66
CA LEU A 366 -3.26 -5.42 -5.05
C LEU A 366 -4.27 -4.59 -5.84
N TYR A 367 -4.25 -3.26 -5.74
CA TYR A 367 -5.16 -2.40 -6.49
C TYR A 367 -4.69 -2.29 -7.95
N ARG A 368 -5.56 -2.63 -8.89
CA ARG A 368 -5.25 -2.76 -10.32
C ARG A 368 -5.47 -1.46 -11.09
N CYS A 369 -5.00 -0.37 -10.50
CA CYS A 369 -4.96 1.00 -11.02
C CYS A 369 -3.82 1.75 -10.33
N PRO A 370 -3.45 2.94 -10.81
CA PRO A 370 -2.61 3.87 -10.06
C PRO A 370 -3.11 4.08 -8.62
N VAL A 371 -2.18 4.06 -7.66
CA VAL A 371 -2.38 4.28 -6.23
C VAL A 371 -1.33 5.26 -5.72
N VAL A 372 -1.79 6.29 -5.01
CA VAL A 372 -0.91 7.20 -4.28
C VAL A 372 -1.31 7.19 -2.81
N TYR A 373 -0.35 6.85 -1.95
CA TYR A 373 -0.49 6.93 -0.49
C TYR A 373 -0.03 8.30 -0.01
N CYS A 374 -0.88 8.98 0.75
CA CYS A 374 -0.57 10.27 1.37
C CYS A 374 -0.42 10.08 2.87
N GLU A 375 0.77 10.35 3.42
CA GLU A 375 1.07 10.26 4.84
C GLU A 375 1.56 11.62 5.41
N PRO A 376 0.73 12.68 5.38
CA PRO A 376 1.03 13.92 6.09
C PRO A 376 0.77 13.79 7.58
N TYR A 377 1.43 14.68 8.31
CA TYR A 377 1.35 14.89 9.74
C TYR A 377 1.66 13.66 10.58
N VAL A 378 2.62 13.81 11.46
CA VAL A 378 2.84 12.88 12.57
C VAL A 378 1.76 13.17 13.61
N MET A 379 0.72 12.34 13.69
CA MET A 379 -0.48 12.58 14.50
C MET A 379 -0.17 12.73 16.00
N ASN A 380 0.91 12.11 16.47
CA ASN A 380 1.41 12.22 17.84
C ASN A 380 2.49 13.31 18.03
N SER A 381 2.67 14.18 17.04
CA SER A 381 3.40 15.43 17.24
C SER A 381 2.58 16.42 18.04
N ARG A 382 3.21 17.29 18.84
CA ARG A 382 2.54 18.34 19.63
C ARG A 382 1.67 19.23 18.75
N ASP A 383 2.20 19.61 17.59
CA ASP A 383 1.49 20.49 16.66
C ASP A 383 0.28 19.79 16.04
N ALA A 384 0.46 18.62 15.42
CA ALA A 384 -0.64 17.90 14.79
C ALA A 384 -1.71 17.51 15.83
N PHE A 385 -1.30 17.04 17.01
CA PHE A 385 -2.21 16.73 18.10
C PHE A 385 -3.09 17.94 18.47
N ALA A 386 -2.50 19.11 18.71
CA ALA A 386 -3.25 20.32 19.04
C ALA A 386 -4.26 20.69 17.93
N ARG A 387 -3.85 20.57 16.66
CA ARG A 387 -4.73 20.83 15.51
C ARG A 387 -5.84 19.78 15.35
N ILE A 388 -5.57 18.52 15.68
CA ILE A 388 -6.57 17.45 15.70
C ILE A 388 -7.60 17.73 16.79
N GLN A 389 -7.16 18.10 18.00
CA GLN A 389 -8.03 18.44 19.13
C GLN A 389 -8.88 19.69 18.84
N ALA A 390 -8.36 20.66 18.08
CA ALA A 390 -9.12 21.83 17.63
C ALA A 390 -10.30 21.48 16.69
N GLY A 391 -10.32 20.27 16.13
CA GLY A 391 -11.40 19.77 15.27
C GLY A 391 -11.40 20.36 13.86
N ASP A 392 -12.49 20.13 13.13
CA ASP A 392 -12.71 20.80 11.84
C ASP A 392 -13.38 22.16 12.04
N TYR A 393 -12.99 23.14 11.23
CA TYR A 393 -13.55 24.49 11.24
C TYR A 393 -13.35 25.17 9.89
N GLU A 394 -14.28 26.06 9.54
CA GLU A 394 -14.19 26.92 8.36
C GLU A 394 -13.16 28.03 8.57
N GLY A 395 -12.56 28.50 7.47
CA GLY A 395 -11.60 29.60 7.49
C GLY A 395 -10.30 29.25 8.21
N VAL A 396 -9.80 30.20 9.01
CA VAL A 396 -8.59 30.05 9.82
C VAL A 396 -8.91 30.24 11.31
N ARG A 397 -8.12 29.59 12.16
CA ARG A 397 -8.12 29.83 13.61
C ARG A 397 -6.70 29.84 14.14
N ASN A 398 -6.50 30.54 15.24
CA ASN A 398 -5.29 30.44 16.02
C ASN A 398 -5.17 29.05 16.67
N VAL A 399 -4.15 28.30 16.31
CA VAL A 399 -3.73 27.08 17.03
C VAL A 399 -2.24 27.22 17.30
N ASN A 400 -1.83 27.21 18.57
CA ASN A 400 -0.43 27.40 18.99
C ASN A 400 0.21 28.69 18.45
N GLY A 401 -0.54 29.80 18.43
CA GLY A 401 -0.03 31.11 17.99
C GLY A 401 -0.02 31.30 16.47
N ILE A 402 -0.47 30.31 15.69
CA ILE A 402 -0.47 30.35 14.22
C ILE A 402 -1.91 30.34 13.70
N GLU A 403 -2.27 31.35 12.91
CA GLU A 403 -3.52 31.37 12.13
C GLU A 403 -3.41 30.41 10.95
N ARG A 404 -4.26 29.38 10.94
CA ARG A 404 -4.22 28.34 9.89
C ARG A 404 -5.56 27.65 9.74
N LYS A 405 -5.74 26.95 8.62
CA LYS A 405 -6.90 26.10 8.37
C LYS A 405 -6.91 24.90 9.32
N SER A 406 -8.08 24.29 9.47
CA SER A 406 -8.16 22.99 10.12
C SER A 406 -7.24 21.99 9.41
N ILE A 407 -6.59 21.11 10.17
CA ILE A 407 -5.66 20.10 9.62
C ILE A 407 -6.33 19.22 8.57
N PHE A 408 -7.64 19.01 8.70
CA PHE A 408 -8.43 18.20 7.77
C PHE A 408 -8.69 18.90 6.44
N ARG A 409 -8.93 20.23 6.47
CA ARG A 409 -9.14 21.03 5.26
C ARG A 409 -7.84 21.35 4.56
N GLU A 410 -6.78 21.66 5.31
CA GLU A 410 -5.43 21.83 4.78
C GLU A 410 -4.97 20.59 3.99
N TYR A 411 -5.18 19.39 4.56
CA TYR A 411 -4.94 18.13 3.87
C TYR A 411 -5.83 17.99 2.62
N ALA A 412 -7.15 18.16 2.75
CA ALA A 412 -8.05 18.01 1.60
C ALA A 412 -7.72 18.97 0.46
N ASP A 413 -7.46 20.25 0.76
CA ASP A 413 -7.15 21.29 -0.22
C ASP A 413 -5.83 20.98 -0.94
N SER A 414 -4.78 20.63 -0.21
CA SER A 414 -3.48 20.33 -0.82
C SER A 414 -3.48 19.11 -1.75
N VAL A 415 -4.27 18.08 -1.43
CA VAL A 415 -4.51 16.94 -2.34
C VAL A 415 -5.27 17.36 -3.58
N VAL A 416 -6.30 18.22 -3.44
CA VAL A 416 -7.04 18.78 -4.58
C VAL A 416 -6.10 19.56 -5.50
N ASP A 417 -5.28 20.43 -4.95
CA ASP A 417 -4.36 21.27 -5.72
C ASP A 417 -3.38 20.43 -6.53
N GLY A 418 -2.78 19.40 -5.91
CA GLY A 418 -1.88 18.48 -6.59
C GLY A 418 -2.55 17.70 -7.74
N LEU A 419 -3.78 17.23 -7.52
CA LEU A 419 -4.57 16.57 -8.58
C LEU A 419 -4.90 17.51 -9.73
N VAL A 420 -5.35 18.72 -9.42
CA VAL A 420 -5.69 19.73 -10.43
C VAL A 420 -4.46 20.09 -11.25
N GLU A 421 -3.32 20.32 -10.61
CA GLU A 421 -2.05 20.63 -11.27
C GLU A 421 -1.62 19.50 -12.20
N TYR A 422 -1.64 18.25 -11.71
CA TYR A 422 -1.29 17.08 -12.50
C TYR A 422 -2.20 16.88 -13.72
N TYR A 423 -3.52 16.79 -13.50
CA TYR A 423 -4.46 16.50 -14.58
C TYR A 423 -4.58 17.66 -15.57
N SER A 424 -4.45 18.92 -15.13
CA SER A 424 -4.44 20.06 -16.04
C SER A 424 -3.19 20.07 -16.92
N LYS A 425 -2.02 19.70 -16.36
CA LYS A 425 -0.76 19.59 -17.13
C LYS A 425 -0.78 18.41 -18.09
N ALA A 426 -1.23 17.25 -17.64
CA ALA A 426 -1.25 16.02 -18.44
C ALA A 426 -2.30 16.04 -19.57
N ARG A 427 -3.32 16.90 -19.46
CA ARG A 427 -4.45 16.99 -20.40
C ARG A 427 -4.59 18.38 -21.02
N ARG A 428 -3.48 19.12 -21.15
CA ARG A 428 -3.49 20.35 -21.96
C ARG A 428 -3.92 19.97 -23.38
N SER A 429 -4.86 20.74 -23.94
CA SER A 429 -5.11 20.69 -25.37
C SER A 429 -3.76 20.93 -26.07
N GLY A 430 -3.37 20.07 -26.99
CA GLY A 430 -2.28 20.42 -27.90
C GLY A 430 -2.67 21.70 -28.61
N ASP A 431 -1.77 22.68 -28.62
CA ASP A 431 -1.87 23.82 -29.53
C ASP A 431 -1.71 23.36 -30.99
#